data_AF-A0A8W8HW41-F1
#
_entry.id   AF-A0A8W8HW41-F1
#
_cell.length_a   1.000
_cell.length_b   1.000
_cell.length_c   1.000
_cell.angle_alpha   90.00
_cell.angle_beta   90.00
_cell.angle_gamma   90.00
#
_symmetry.space_group_name_H-M   'P 1'
#
loop_
_entity.id
_entity.type
_entity.pdbx_description
1 polymer ?
#
loop_
_entity_poly.entity_id
_entity_poly.type
_entity_poly.pdbx_seq_one_letter_code
_entity_poly.pdbx_strand_id
1 'polypeptide(L)'
;MATSSSCESNLAPTEFNLTSSIESSPGLTVAIERCPLCDGSRRSFHCRKCVNEGLFVHTKGSHPERYKEKRFKLDHLQKERQGRLERVQDALKQHMQRDKQIGEIEKCRERINLLKMALTAAK
;
A
#
# COMPACT_ATOMS: atom_id res chain seq x y z
N MET A 1 -74.19 -24.29 40.85
CA MET A 1 -73.63 -24.83 39.60
C MET A 1 -72.22 -24.29 39.47
N ALA A 2 -71.21 -25.14 39.57
CA ALA A 2 -69.81 -24.77 39.36
C ALA A 2 -69.39 -25.34 37.99
N THR A 3 -69.04 -24.47 37.04
CA THR A 3 -68.50 -24.90 35.75
C THR A 3 -66.98 -24.81 35.81
N SER A 4 -66.37 -25.97 35.66
CA SER A 4 -64.95 -26.27 35.58
C SER A 4 -64.26 -25.56 34.41
N SER A 5 -63.05 -25.06 34.69
CA SER A 5 -62.09 -24.47 33.74
C SER A 5 -61.14 -25.55 33.18
N SER A 6 -61.03 -25.64 31.85
CA SER A 6 -59.89 -26.11 31.03
C SER A 6 -60.33 -25.95 29.57
N CYS A 7 -59.51 -25.69 28.54
CA CYS A 7 -58.14 -26.08 28.25
C CYS A 7 -57.51 -25.12 27.22
N GLU A 8 -56.19 -25.05 27.25
CA GLU A 8 -55.34 -24.27 26.35
C GLU A 8 -55.50 -24.61 24.87
N SER A 9 -55.29 -23.60 24.01
CA SER A 9 -54.89 -23.79 22.61
C SER A 9 -54.04 -22.60 22.15
N ASN A 10 -52.78 -22.54 22.60
CA ASN A 10 -51.77 -21.68 22.01
C ASN A 10 -51.28 -22.31 20.70
N LEU A 11 -52.02 -22.11 19.60
CA LEU A 11 -51.54 -22.47 18.26
C LEU A 11 -51.12 -21.19 17.52
N ALA A 12 -49.82 -21.08 17.24
CA ALA A 12 -49.28 -20.01 16.42
C ALA A 12 -49.73 -20.17 14.96
N PRO A 13 -50.10 -19.10 14.24
CA PRO A 13 -50.52 -19.19 12.85
C PRO A 13 -49.41 -19.79 11.97
N THR A 14 -49.71 -20.85 11.23
CA THR A 14 -48.75 -21.61 10.40
C THR A 14 -48.67 -21.16 8.95
N GLU A 15 -49.46 -20.16 8.54
CA GLU A 15 -49.58 -19.77 7.13
C GLU A 15 -48.96 -18.39 6.89
N PHE A 16 -47.74 -18.36 6.37
CA PHE A 16 -47.13 -17.18 5.77
C PHE A 16 -47.00 -17.40 4.27
N ASN A 17 -47.76 -16.62 3.48
CA ASN A 17 -47.66 -16.63 2.02
C ASN A 17 -46.31 -16.05 1.58
N LEU A 18 -45.32 -16.91 1.37
CA LEU A 18 -44.02 -16.59 0.81
C LEU A 18 -44.09 -16.70 -0.72
N THR A 19 -44.40 -15.59 -1.38
CA THR A 19 -44.13 -15.45 -2.82
C THR A 19 -42.65 -15.14 -3.03
N SER A 20 -41.86 -16.16 -3.33
CA SER A 20 -40.67 -15.97 -4.16
C SER A 20 -40.48 -17.18 -5.07
N SER A 21 -40.65 -16.95 -6.37
CA SER A 21 -40.19 -17.84 -7.42
C SER A 21 -38.69 -18.09 -7.24
N ILE A 22 -38.32 -19.28 -6.81
CA ILE A 22 -37.39 -20.20 -7.47
C ILE A 22 -37.49 -21.55 -6.76
N GLU A 23 -37.78 -22.59 -7.51
CA GLU A 23 -37.81 -23.97 -7.05
C GLU A 23 -36.46 -24.36 -6.43
N SER A 24 -36.45 -24.79 -5.16
CA SER A 24 -35.49 -25.78 -4.67
C SER A 24 -35.90 -26.35 -3.31
N SER A 25 -35.79 -27.68 -3.22
CA SER A 25 -35.89 -28.57 -2.05
C SER A 25 -35.50 -27.97 -0.68
N PRO A 26 -36.08 -28.44 0.46
CA PRO A 26 -35.75 -27.98 1.80
C PRO A 26 -34.38 -28.53 2.25
N GLY A 27 -33.31 -27.98 1.68
CA GLY A 27 -31.94 -28.13 2.16
C GLY A 27 -31.53 -26.92 2.97
N LEU A 28 -30.96 -27.15 4.15
CA LEU A 28 -30.31 -26.19 5.05
C LEU A 28 -29.77 -24.94 4.31
N THR A 29 -30.41 -23.79 4.49
CA THR A 29 -29.89 -22.49 4.03
C THR A 29 -28.71 -22.09 4.92
N VAL A 30 -27.54 -22.65 4.62
CA VAL A 30 -26.29 -22.16 5.19
C VAL A 30 -26.16 -20.70 4.76
N ALA A 31 -26.12 -19.78 5.71
CA ALA A 31 -25.79 -18.38 5.43
C ALA A 31 -24.37 -18.34 4.84
N ILE A 32 -24.26 -18.40 3.51
CA ILE A 32 -22.96 -18.30 2.84
C ILE A 32 -22.56 -16.84 2.89
N GLU A 33 -21.63 -16.49 3.76
CA GLU A 33 -21.00 -15.18 3.69
C GLU A 33 -20.28 -15.05 2.34
N ARG A 34 -20.52 -13.94 1.66
CA ARG A 34 -19.91 -13.61 0.36
C ARG A 34 -18.86 -12.52 0.54
N CYS A 35 -17.79 -12.60 -0.24
CA CYS A 35 -16.77 -11.57 -0.26
C CYS A 35 -17.32 -10.29 -0.92
N PRO A 36 -17.29 -9.11 -0.27
CA PRO A 36 -17.81 -7.86 -0.84
C PRO A 36 -16.95 -7.34 -2.00
N LEU A 37 -15.78 -7.92 -2.26
CA LEU A 37 -14.88 -7.52 -3.34
C LEU A 37 -15.03 -8.37 -4.62
N CYS A 38 -15.51 -9.61 -4.50
CA CYS A 38 -15.55 -10.56 -5.62
C CYS A 38 -16.74 -11.54 -5.62
N ASP A 39 -17.66 -11.42 -4.65
CA ASP A 39 -18.83 -12.27 -4.44
C ASP A 39 -18.56 -13.79 -4.32
N GLY A 40 -17.30 -14.14 -4.04
CA GLY A 40 -16.89 -15.51 -3.76
C GLY A 40 -17.36 -15.95 -2.37
N SER A 41 -17.72 -17.22 -2.22
CA SER A 41 -18.05 -17.82 -0.92
C SER A 41 -16.88 -17.69 0.07
N ARG A 42 -17.17 -17.33 1.32
CA ARG A 42 -16.16 -17.20 2.37
C ARG A 42 -16.75 -17.37 3.79
N ARG A 43 -15.88 -17.28 4.80
CA ARG A 43 -16.19 -17.36 6.25
C ARG A 43 -15.80 -16.09 7.04
N SER A 44 -15.44 -15.01 6.36
CA SER A 44 -14.94 -13.78 6.99
C SER A 44 -15.01 -12.62 6.00
N PHE A 45 -14.81 -11.38 6.44
CA PHE A 45 -15.12 -10.19 5.62
C PHE A 45 -14.56 -10.17 4.17
N HIS A 46 -13.26 -10.42 3.89
CA HIS A 46 -12.69 -10.45 2.50
C HIS A 46 -12.00 -11.76 2.09
N CYS A 47 -12.36 -12.43 0.98
CA CYS A 47 -11.74 -13.71 0.58
C CYS A 47 -10.19 -13.71 0.53
N ARG A 48 -9.57 -14.87 0.78
CA ARG A 48 -8.10 -15.02 0.82
C ARG A 48 -7.44 -14.50 -0.47
N LYS A 49 -8.08 -14.74 -1.61
CA LYS A 49 -7.63 -14.23 -2.92
C LYS A 49 -7.57 -12.69 -2.93
N CYS A 50 -8.67 -12.03 -2.58
CA CYS A 50 -8.73 -10.57 -2.54
C CYS A 50 -7.77 -9.93 -1.53
N VAL A 51 -7.51 -10.59 -0.40
CA VAL A 51 -6.51 -10.13 0.58
C VAL A 51 -5.10 -10.26 0.01
N ASN A 52 -4.75 -11.42 -0.55
CA ASN A 52 -3.42 -11.65 -1.13
C ASN A 52 -3.14 -10.76 -2.35
N GLU A 53 -4.15 -10.52 -3.18
CA GLU A 53 -4.04 -9.64 -4.35
C GLU A 53 -4.13 -8.15 -3.99
N GLY A 54 -4.37 -7.80 -2.72
CA GLY A 54 -4.44 -6.42 -2.28
C GLY A 54 -5.63 -5.64 -2.84
N LEU A 55 -6.77 -6.30 -3.06
CA LEU A 55 -7.95 -5.73 -3.70
C LEU A 55 -8.82 -4.88 -2.79
N PHE A 56 -8.50 -4.82 -1.50
CA PHE A 56 -9.23 -4.07 -0.50
C PHE A 56 -8.78 -2.59 -0.45
N VAL A 57 -9.67 -1.74 0.06
CA VAL A 57 -9.44 -0.32 0.31
C VAL A 57 -9.42 -0.04 1.81
N HIS A 58 -8.94 1.14 2.20
CA HIS A 58 -8.95 1.54 3.61
C HIS A 58 -10.39 1.75 4.11
N THR A 59 -10.71 1.22 5.29
CA THR A 59 -12.07 1.21 5.86
C THR A 59 -12.69 2.60 6.02
N LYS A 60 -11.87 3.61 6.29
CA LYS A 60 -12.32 5.00 6.49
C LYS A 60 -12.60 5.78 5.19
N GLY A 61 -12.47 5.18 4.00
CA GLY A 61 -12.78 5.82 2.72
C GLY A 61 -11.89 7.01 2.31
N SER A 62 -11.04 7.51 3.20
CA SER A 62 -10.12 8.63 2.94
C SER A 62 -9.14 8.37 1.79
N HIS A 63 -8.94 7.11 1.42
CA HIS A 63 -8.14 6.70 0.28
C HIS A 63 -8.92 5.69 -0.55
N PRO A 64 -9.47 6.09 -1.72
CA PRO A 64 -10.28 5.20 -2.57
C PRO A 64 -9.42 4.15 -3.30
N GLU A 65 -8.10 4.28 -3.24
CA GLU A 65 -7.14 3.42 -3.92
C GLU A 65 -7.01 2.04 -3.25
N ARG A 66 -6.94 0.98 -4.07
CA ARG A 66 -6.72 -0.38 -3.56
C ARG A 66 -5.30 -0.54 -3.05
N TYR A 67 -5.09 -1.45 -2.09
CA TYR A 67 -3.75 -1.73 -1.56
C TYR A 67 -2.74 -2.06 -2.67
N LYS A 68 -3.13 -2.85 -3.69
CA LYS A 68 -2.23 -3.22 -4.80
C LYS A 68 -1.72 -2.00 -5.57
N GLU A 69 -2.60 -1.03 -5.82
CA GLU A 69 -2.30 0.18 -6.60
C GLU A 69 -1.37 1.08 -5.78
N LYS A 70 -1.71 1.28 -4.49
CA LYS A 70 -0.87 2.03 -3.55
C LYS A 70 0.53 1.42 -3.42
N ARG A 71 0.61 0.09 -3.36
CA ARG A 71 1.89 -0.64 -3.28
C ARG A 71 2.71 -0.49 -4.55
N PHE A 72 2.08 -0.58 -5.72
CA PHE A 72 2.73 -0.37 -7.02
C PHE A 72 3.29 1.06 -7.15
N LYS A 73 2.50 2.08 -6.79
CA LYS A 73 2.96 3.47 -6.78
C LYS A 73 4.14 3.68 -5.83
N LEU A 74 4.10 3.08 -4.64
CA LEU A 74 5.19 3.16 -3.68
C LEU A 74 6.49 2.55 -4.26
N ASP A 75 6.42 1.37 -4.87
CA ASP A 75 7.59 0.73 -5.50
C ASP A 75 8.17 1.60 -6.63
N HIS A 76 7.31 2.17 -7.48
CA HIS A 76 7.73 3.10 -8.53
C HIS A 76 8.45 4.32 -7.96
N LEU A 77 7.84 4.99 -6.96
CA LEU A 77 8.41 6.17 -6.32
C LEU A 77 9.74 5.85 -5.61
N GLN A 78 9.88 4.67 -5.02
CA GLN A 78 11.12 4.21 -4.40
C GLN A 78 12.23 4.03 -5.45
N LYS A 79 11.91 3.42 -6.60
CA LYS A 79 12.85 3.28 -7.73
C LYS A 79 13.27 4.63 -8.30
N GLU A 80 12.32 5.53 -8.53
CA GLU A 80 12.61 6.89 -9.01
C GLU A 80 13.49 7.66 -8.02
N ARG A 81 13.17 7.58 -6.72
CA ARG A 81 13.98 8.20 -5.66
C ARG A 81 15.40 7.66 -5.68
N GLN A 82 15.57 6.35 -5.80
CA GLN A 82 16.88 5.71 -5.84
C GLN A 82 17.69 6.17 -7.06
N GLY A 83 17.11 6.16 -8.26
CA GLY A 83 17.78 6.65 -9.46
C GLY A 83 18.10 8.16 -9.43
N ARG A 84 17.31 8.98 -8.72
CA ARG A 84 17.66 10.38 -8.46
C ARG A 84 18.85 10.50 -7.51
N LEU A 85 18.88 9.70 -6.44
CA LEU A 85 19.99 9.69 -5.48
C LEU A 85 21.31 9.30 -6.13
N GLU A 86 21.32 8.25 -6.96
CA GLU A 86 22.51 7.80 -7.67
C GLU A 86 23.09 8.89 -8.57
N ARG A 87 22.23 9.56 -9.36
CA ARG A 87 22.66 10.68 -10.21
C ARG A 87 23.28 11.83 -9.43
N VAL A 88 22.70 12.18 -8.28
CA VAL A 88 23.25 13.24 -7.41
C VAL A 88 24.58 12.80 -6.81
N GLN A 89 24.70 11.55 -6.37
CA GLN A 89 25.95 11.01 -5.84
C GLN A 89 27.06 11.01 -6.89
N ASP A 90 26.77 10.62 -8.13
CA ASP A 90 27.77 10.61 -9.20
C ASP A 90 28.20 12.02 -9.61
N ALA A 91 27.25 12.97 -9.70
CA ALA A 91 27.57 14.38 -9.92
C ALA A 91 28.45 14.96 -8.79
N LEU A 92 28.15 14.60 -7.53
CA LEU A 92 28.93 15.04 -6.38
C LEU A 92 30.35 14.46 -6.42
N LYS A 93 30.52 13.17 -6.73
CA LYS A 93 31.86 12.55 -6.89
C LYS A 93 32.69 13.28 -7.96
N GLN A 94 32.07 13.59 -9.10
CA GLN A 94 32.74 14.34 -10.17
C GLN A 94 33.12 15.75 -9.72
N HIS A 95 32.25 16.43 -8.96
CA HIS A 95 32.55 17.74 -8.39
C HIS A 95 33.74 17.68 -7.44
N MET A 96 33.74 16.74 -6.49
CA MET A 96 34.84 16.56 -5.54
C MET A 96 36.17 16.26 -6.24
N GLN A 97 36.14 15.47 -7.31
CA GLN A 97 37.35 15.18 -8.09
C GLN A 97 37.87 16.43 -8.81
N ARG A 98 36.97 17.26 -9.36
CA ARG A 98 37.34 18.55 -9.97
C ARG A 98 37.93 19.50 -8.93
N ASP A 99 37.31 19.63 -7.76
CA ASP A 99 37.82 20.49 -6.67
C ASP A 99 39.21 20.05 -6.22
N LYS A 100 39.43 18.73 -6.11
CA LYS A 100 40.74 18.18 -5.80
C LYS A 100 41.78 18.61 -6.84
N GLN A 101 41.46 18.48 -8.13
CA GLN A 101 42.37 18.89 -9.20
C GLN A 101 42.64 20.40 -9.19
N ILE A 102 41.62 21.23 -8.94
CA ILE A 102 41.76 22.68 -8.79
C ILE A 102 42.72 22.99 -7.63
N GLY A 103 42.54 22.36 -6.47
CA GLY A 103 43.42 22.54 -5.32
C GLY A 103 44.88 22.14 -5.60
N GLU A 104 45.12 21.07 -6.36
CA GLU A 104 46.48 20.70 -6.78
C GLU A 104 47.10 21.72 -7.75
N ILE A 105 46.31 22.28 -8.67
CA ILE A 105 46.76 23.35 -9.57
C ILE A 105 47.14 24.60 -8.77
N GLU A 106 46.32 24.99 -7.79
CA GLU A 106 46.58 26.15 -6.92
C GLU A 106 47.86 25.98 -6.12
N LYS A 107 48.06 24.81 -5.48
CA LYS A 107 49.31 24.49 -4.77
C LYS A 107 50.54 24.59 -5.68
N CYS A 108 50.42 24.09 -6.92
CA CYS A 108 51.51 24.15 -7.90
C CYS A 108 51.82 25.60 -8.30
N ARG A 109 50.79 26.40 -8.59
CA ARG A 109 50.93 27.83 -8.90
C ARG A 109 51.60 28.59 -7.76
N GLU A 110 51.18 28.35 -6.53
CA GLU A 110 51.77 28.96 -5.34
C GLU A 110 53.25 28.59 -5.20
N ARG A 111 53.58 27.31 -5.37
CA ARG A 111 54.98 26.85 -5.35
C ARG A 111 55.83 27.55 -6.42
N ILE A 112 55.30 27.71 -7.63
CA ILE A 112 55.99 28.43 -8.71
C ILE A 112 56.23 29.89 -8.31
N ASN A 113 55.23 30.56 -7.72
CA ASN A 113 55.36 31.95 -7.28
C ASN A 113 56.43 32.09 -6.19
N LEU A 114 56.42 31.23 -5.17
CA LEU A 114 57.41 31.23 -4.10
C LEU A 114 58.83 31.02 -4.65
N LEU A 115 59.02 30.09 -5.58
CA LEU A 115 60.31 29.85 -6.22
C LEU A 115 60.78 31.07 -7.03
N LYS A 116 59.88 31.73 -7.77
CA LYS A 116 60.20 32.98 -8.49
C LYS A 116 60.64 34.08 -7.52
N MET A 117 59.91 34.26 -6.42
CA MET A 117 60.23 35.26 -5.39
C MET A 117 61.61 34.99 -4.76
N ALA A 118 61.92 33.73 -4.44
CA ALA A 118 63.22 33.34 -3.91
C ALA A 118 64.36 33.64 -4.88
N LEU A 119 64.16 33.34 -6.18
CA LEU A 119 65.15 33.66 -7.22
C LEU A 119 65.35 35.16 -7.42
N THR A 120 64.29 35.97 -7.28
CA THR A 120 64.43 37.43 -7.35
C THR A 120 65.11 38.02 -6.11
N ALA A 121 64.91 37.43 -4.93
CA ALA A 121 65.52 37.88 -3.68
C ALA A 121 67.00 37.44 -3.53
N ALA A 122 67.43 36.41 -4.26
CA ALA A 122 68.80 35.92 -4.28
C ALA A 122 69.72 36.65 -5.27
N LYS A 123 69.19 37.63 -6.02
CA LYS A 123 69.95 38.56 -6.87
C LYS A 123 70.14 39.88 -6.14
#